data_AF-A0A5F2C142-F1
#
_entry.id   AF-A0A5F2C142-F1
#
_cell.length_a   1.000
_cell.length_b   1.000
_cell.length_c   1.000
_cell.angle_alpha   90.00
_cell.angle_beta   90.00
_cell.angle_gamma   90.00
#
_symmetry.space_group_name_H-M   'P 1'
#
loop_
_entity.id
_entity.type
_entity.pdbx_description
1 polymer ?
#
loop_
_entity_poly.entity_id
_entity_poly.type
_entity_poly.pdbx_seq_one_letter_code
_entity_poly.pdbx_strand_id
1 'polypeptide(L)'
;MLSKKNALLVSSAFALVVLIFIFTRSQDGAAQSSSKNIFSEGLSIFSGFISSGTSSTHNEDNAVVSASLLKSETPDNLYWVAVATPQDAGEKKAQEELLESWATLYGKIYSGKATRKEIDEYYKAQIKLQEDQLELLRLMEERYPERLDDEKRRMILAGKELYGQKLKNVTEEYKKHINK
;
A
#
# COMPACT_ATOMS: atom_id res chain seq x y z
N MET A 1 5.92 -45.31 -19.82
CA MET A 1 6.37 -44.03 -20.43
C MET A 1 5.18 -43.37 -21.11
N LEU A 2 4.67 -42.26 -20.58
CA LEU A 2 3.83 -41.33 -21.34
C LEU A 2 3.96 -39.93 -20.73
N SER A 3 4.02 -38.95 -21.62
CA SER A 3 4.72 -37.67 -21.48
C SER A 3 4.00 -36.64 -20.61
N LYS A 4 4.77 -35.99 -19.72
CA LYS A 4 4.45 -34.68 -19.14
C LYS A 4 4.24 -33.67 -20.28
N LYS A 5 3.09 -33.02 -20.33
CA LYS A 5 2.81 -31.72 -20.97
C LYS A 5 1.33 -31.49 -20.79
N ASN A 6 0.98 -30.61 -19.85
CA ASN A 6 -0.29 -29.85 -19.74
C ASN A 6 -0.39 -29.29 -18.32
N ALA A 7 0.56 -28.43 -17.96
CA ALA A 7 0.51 -27.65 -16.73
C ALA A 7 1.09 -26.27 -17.01
N LEU A 8 0.55 -25.57 -18.03
CA LEU A 8 0.98 -24.20 -18.32
C LEU A 8 0.00 -23.44 -19.22
N LEU A 9 -1.30 -23.38 -18.88
CA LEU A 9 -2.26 -22.59 -19.67
C LEU A 9 -3.33 -21.88 -18.81
N VAL A 10 -2.95 -21.33 -17.65
CA VAL A 10 -3.83 -20.36 -16.93
C VAL A 10 -3.11 -19.05 -16.58
N SER A 11 -1.78 -18.98 -16.66
CA SER A 11 -1.03 -17.75 -16.34
C SER A 11 -0.98 -16.71 -17.47
N SER A 12 -1.45 -17.02 -18.68
CA SER A 12 -1.21 -16.20 -19.88
C SER A 12 -2.25 -15.11 -20.14
N ALA A 13 -3.43 -15.17 -19.51
CA ALA A 13 -4.48 -14.18 -19.76
C ALA A 13 -4.24 -12.86 -19.03
N PHE A 14 -3.57 -12.88 -17.86
CA PHE A 14 -3.25 -11.67 -17.11
C PHE A 14 -2.09 -10.86 -17.73
N ALA A 15 -1.12 -11.56 -18.35
CA ALA A 15 0.02 -10.91 -18.99
C ALA A 15 -0.36 -10.10 -20.24
N LEU A 16 -1.42 -10.50 -20.94
CA LEU A 16 -1.87 -9.82 -22.16
C LEU A 16 -2.64 -8.53 -21.87
N VAL A 17 -3.38 -8.47 -20.76
CA VAL A 17 -4.09 -7.24 -20.34
C VAL A 17 -3.09 -6.16 -19.89
N VAL A 18 -2.00 -6.56 -19.22
CA VAL A 18 -0.93 -5.63 -18.80
C VAL A 18 -0.11 -5.11 -19.98
N LEU A 19 0.12 -5.91 -21.03
CA LEU A 19 0.88 -5.50 -22.21
C LEU A 19 0.10 -4.58 -23.16
N ILE A 20 -1.22 -4.78 -23.33
CA ILE A 20 -2.03 -3.93 -24.23
C ILE A 20 -2.11 -2.49 -23.72
N PHE A 21 -2.08 -2.26 -22.40
CA PHE A 21 -2.10 -0.90 -21.84
C PHE A 21 -0.78 -0.13 -21.99
N ILE A 22 0.35 -0.81 -22.18
CA ILE A 22 1.66 -0.16 -22.33
C ILE A 22 1.89 0.32 -23.77
N PHE A 23 1.33 -0.37 -24.77
CA PHE A 23 1.70 -0.15 -26.18
C PHE A 23 0.80 0.81 -26.97
N THR A 24 -0.35 1.25 -26.46
CA THR A 24 -1.22 2.21 -27.19
C THR A 24 -0.94 3.68 -26.90
N ARG A 25 0.17 4.03 -26.23
CA ARG A 25 0.56 5.42 -25.97
C ARG A 25 1.82 5.82 -26.74
N SER A 26 1.78 5.64 -28.06
CA SER A 26 2.71 6.28 -28.99
C SER A 26 1.93 6.97 -30.08
N GLN A 27 1.37 8.15 -29.77
CA GLN A 27 1.47 9.36 -30.58
C GLN A 27 0.76 10.52 -29.88
N ASP A 28 1.39 11.68 -30.01
CA ASP A 28 0.94 13.06 -29.71
C ASP A 28 1.14 13.64 -28.30
N GLY A 29 2.07 14.61 -28.25
CA GLY A 29 1.87 15.89 -27.56
C GLY A 29 2.42 16.00 -26.14
N ALA A 30 3.41 16.86 -25.97
CA ALA A 30 4.05 17.19 -24.69
C ALA A 30 3.08 17.82 -23.65
N ALA A 31 2.99 17.22 -22.46
CA ALA A 31 2.84 17.89 -21.16
C ALA A 31 2.76 16.85 -20.00
N GLN A 32 3.63 17.02 -19.00
CA GLN A 32 3.62 16.43 -17.65
C GLN A 32 3.22 14.94 -17.51
N SER A 33 4.24 14.07 -17.56
CA SER A 33 4.16 12.68 -17.12
C SER A 33 4.09 12.61 -15.58
N SER A 34 2.87 12.65 -15.04
CA SER A 34 2.57 12.08 -13.72
C SER A 34 2.79 10.57 -13.81
N SER A 35 3.89 10.08 -13.21
CA SER A 35 4.07 8.66 -12.92
C SER A 35 2.96 8.23 -11.97
N LYS A 36 1.87 7.67 -12.52
CA LYS A 36 0.91 6.92 -11.71
C LYS A 36 1.58 5.62 -11.28
N ASN A 37 2.24 5.68 -10.12
CA ASN A 37 2.79 4.53 -9.44
C ASN A 37 1.66 3.51 -9.21
N ILE A 38 1.86 2.30 -9.76
CA ILE A 38 1.00 1.12 -9.65
C ILE A 38 0.73 0.74 -8.17
N PHE A 39 1.55 1.23 -7.24
CA PHE A 39 1.38 1.06 -5.79
C PHE A 39 0.24 1.89 -5.16
N SER A 40 -0.30 2.89 -5.86
CA SER A 40 -1.29 3.82 -5.29
C SER A 40 -2.72 3.26 -5.22
N GLU A 41 -3.07 2.25 -6.03
CA GLU A 41 -4.45 1.72 -6.06
C GLU A 41 -4.82 0.90 -4.82
N GLY A 42 -3.85 0.43 -4.04
CA GLY A 42 -4.08 -0.40 -2.85
C GLY A 42 -4.23 0.35 -1.52
N LEU A 43 -4.17 1.69 -1.54
CA LEU A 43 -3.97 2.55 -0.35
C LEU A 43 -5.19 3.42 0.02
N SER A 44 -6.24 3.39 -0.80
CA SER A 44 -7.38 4.32 -0.75
C SER A 44 -8.34 4.18 0.42
N ILE A 45 -8.11 3.27 1.38
CA ILE A 45 -9.05 3.11 2.51
C ILE A 45 -8.88 4.23 3.53
N PHE A 46 -7.66 4.68 3.81
CA PHE A 46 -7.44 5.73 4.82
C PHE A 46 -7.78 7.14 4.35
N SER A 47 -7.87 7.41 3.04
CA SER A 47 -8.28 8.73 2.55
C SER A 47 -9.70 9.12 2.99
N GLY A 48 -10.54 8.14 3.37
CA GLY A 48 -11.85 8.40 3.99
C GLY A 48 -11.83 8.55 5.51
N PHE A 49 -10.76 8.15 6.19
CA PHE A 49 -10.64 8.19 7.66
C PHE A 49 -9.80 9.35 8.20
N ILE A 50 -8.75 9.70 7.45
CA ILE A 50 -7.68 10.58 7.89
C ILE A 50 -7.73 11.81 6.97
N SER A 51 -8.28 12.91 7.48
CA SER A 51 -8.24 14.20 6.77
C SER A 51 -6.79 14.68 6.71
N SER A 52 -6.21 14.61 5.52
CA SER A 52 -4.93 15.23 5.17
C SER A 52 -5.23 16.60 4.55
N GLY A 53 -4.97 17.68 5.28
CA GLY A 53 -5.37 19.03 4.89
C GLY A 53 -4.66 19.53 3.62
N THR A 54 -5.38 19.60 2.50
CA THR A 54 -5.07 20.57 1.45
C THR A 54 -6.37 21.17 0.92
N SER A 55 -6.39 22.49 0.89
CA SER A 55 -7.50 23.38 0.49
C SER A 55 -8.24 22.96 -0.79
N SER A 56 -9.38 22.29 -0.62
CA SER A 56 -10.58 22.53 -1.41
C SER A 56 -11.76 22.21 -0.49
N THR A 57 -12.75 23.09 -0.48
CA THR A 57 -13.92 23.09 0.40
C THR A 57 -14.83 21.88 0.17
N HIS A 58 -14.41 20.69 0.58
CA HIS A 58 -15.26 19.52 0.74
C HIS A 58 -14.71 18.56 1.80
N ASN A 59 -15.47 18.43 2.90
CA ASN A 59 -15.44 17.37 3.91
C ASN A 59 -14.40 17.44 5.05
N GLU A 60 -14.29 18.58 5.75
CA GLU A 60 -13.79 18.55 7.14
C GLU A 60 -14.79 17.85 8.10
N ASP A 61 -16.07 17.79 7.72
CA ASP A 61 -17.15 17.25 8.57
C ASP A 61 -17.22 15.70 8.61
N ASN A 62 -16.39 14.98 7.84
CA ASN A 62 -16.45 13.51 7.71
C ASN A 62 -15.26 12.75 8.33
N ALA A 63 -14.16 13.42 8.71
CA ALA A 63 -13.02 12.74 9.31
C ALA A 63 -13.28 12.42 10.79
N VAL A 64 -13.21 11.13 11.13
CA VAL A 64 -13.48 10.62 12.48
C VAL A 64 -12.49 11.17 13.51
N VAL A 65 -11.22 11.16 13.14
CA VAL A 65 -10.07 11.56 13.97
C VAL A 65 -9.10 12.30 13.07
N SER A 66 -8.56 13.43 13.53
CA SER A 66 -7.63 14.20 12.71
C SER A 66 -6.31 13.46 12.51
N ALA A 67 -5.72 13.61 11.32
CA ALA A 67 -4.42 13.01 10.99
C ALA A 67 -3.33 13.42 11.97
N SER A 68 -3.30 14.70 12.35
CA SER A 68 -2.29 15.25 13.26
C SER A 68 -2.37 14.63 14.66
N LEU A 69 -3.57 14.26 15.14
CA LEU A 69 -3.75 13.59 16.42
C LEU A 69 -3.26 12.15 16.37
N LEU A 70 -3.64 11.40 15.33
CA LEU A 70 -3.14 10.04 15.15
C LEU A 70 -1.61 10.03 14.96
N LYS A 71 -1.05 10.98 14.20
CA LYS A 71 0.39 11.10 13.97
C LYS A 71 1.17 11.46 15.22
N SER A 72 0.60 12.21 16.15
CA SER A 72 1.26 12.50 17.44
C SER A 72 1.26 11.30 18.38
N GLU A 73 0.26 10.41 18.26
CA GLU A 73 0.20 9.16 19.02
C GLU A 73 1.05 8.04 18.42
N THR A 74 1.23 8.03 17.11
CA THR A 74 2.00 7.00 16.39
C THR A 74 3.08 7.60 15.47
N PRO A 75 4.01 8.44 15.98
CA PRO A 75 4.95 9.19 15.13
C PRO A 75 5.86 8.29 14.27
N ASP A 76 6.16 7.08 14.75
CA ASP A 76 7.02 6.10 14.06
C ASP A 76 6.25 5.14 13.14
N ASN A 77 4.95 5.35 12.95
CA ASN A 77 4.10 4.48 12.14
C ASN A 77 4.36 4.73 10.65
N LEU A 78 4.68 3.65 9.93
CA LEU A 78 5.13 3.69 8.54
C LEU A 78 4.05 4.21 7.58
N TYR A 79 2.77 4.18 7.98
CA TYR A 79 1.68 4.82 7.23
C TYR A 79 1.98 6.29 6.90
N TRP A 80 2.56 7.04 7.84
CA TRP A 80 2.79 8.48 7.68
C TRP A 80 3.75 8.82 6.54
N VAL A 81 4.74 7.96 6.30
CA VAL A 81 5.71 8.16 5.23
C VAL A 81 5.26 7.44 3.95
N ALA A 82 4.76 6.22 4.06
CA ALA A 82 4.50 5.35 2.91
C ALA A 82 3.16 5.61 2.22
N VAL A 83 2.17 6.17 2.92
CA VAL A 83 0.77 6.14 2.47
C VAL A 83 0.05 7.47 2.63
N ALA A 84 0.25 8.16 3.75
CA ALA A 84 -0.43 9.43 4.00
C ALA A 84 -0.15 10.43 2.87
N THR A 85 -1.13 11.28 2.57
CA THR A 85 -0.94 12.37 1.61
C THR A 85 0.15 13.31 2.13
N PRO A 86 1.25 13.52 1.39
CA PRO A 86 2.30 14.43 1.82
C PRO A 86 1.79 15.86 1.98
N GLN A 87 2.18 16.53 3.05
CA GLN A 87 1.78 17.91 3.36
C GLN A 87 2.77 18.94 2.82
N ASP A 88 4.02 18.54 2.59
CA ASP A 88 5.07 19.41 2.07
C ASP A 88 6.01 18.66 1.11
N ALA A 89 6.93 19.42 0.51
CA ALA A 89 7.89 18.88 -0.45
C ALA A 89 8.89 17.89 0.17
N GLY A 90 9.20 18.03 1.46
CA GLY A 90 10.08 17.11 2.18
C GLY A 90 9.40 15.76 2.42
N GLU A 91 8.15 15.77 2.89
CA GLU A 91 7.34 14.56 3.05
C GLU A 91 7.14 13.85 1.71
N LYS A 92 6.86 14.61 0.64
CA LYS A 92 6.67 14.04 -0.71
C LYS A 92 7.95 13.35 -1.20
N LYS A 93 9.09 14.01 -1.05
CA LYS A 93 10.39 13.44 -1.44
C LYS A 93 10.69 12.17 -0.65
N ALA A 94 10.47 12.17 0.67
CA ALA A 94 10.69 10.98 1.50
C ALA A 94 9.79 9.80 1.09
N GLN A 95 8.52 10.09 0.77
CA GLN A 95 7.60 9.08 0.27
C GLN A 95 8.04 8.52 -1.09
N GLU A 96 8.44 9.38 -2.03
CA GLU A 96 8.93 8.96 -3.36
C GLU A 96 10.20 8.09 -3.24
N GLU A 97 11.18 8.50 -2.45
CA GLU A 97 12.42 7.74 -2.21
C GLU A 97 12.12 6.37 -1.57
N LEU A 98 11.21 6.31 -0.60
CA LEU A 98 10.79 5.07 0.02
C LEU A 98 10.13 4.12 -0.99
N LEU A 99 9.16 4.61 -1.77
CA LEU A 99 8.46 3.79 -2.76
C LEU A 99 9.38 3.33 -3.90
N GLU A 100 10.33 4.16 -4.33
CA GLU A 100 11.35 3.79 -5.31
C GLU A 100 12.27 2.69 -4.78
N SER A 101 12.68 2.79 -3.51
CA SER A 101 13.50 1.75 -2.85
C SER A 101 12.76 0.41 -2.82
N TRP A 102 11.47 0.41 -2.48
CA TRP A 102 10.63 -0.79 -2.45
C TRP A 102 10.41 -1.37 -3.84
N ALA A 103 10.17 -0.53 -4.84
CA ALA A 103 10.04 -0.98 -6.24
C ALA A 103 11.34 -1.63 -6.73
N THR A 104 12.49 -1.05 -6.39
CA THR A 104 13.81 -1.61 -6.71
C THR A 104 14.03 -2.97 -6.06
N LEU A 105 13.75 -3.10 -4.76
CA LEU A 105 13.86 -4.37 -4.04
C LEU A 105 12.92 -5.42 -4.64
N TYR A 106 11.65 -5.05 -4.86
CA TYR A 106 10.66 -5.94 -5.44
C TYR A 106 11.08 -6.43 -6.83
N GLY A 107 11.62 -5.56 -7.69
CA GLY A 107 12.14 -5.93 -9.00
C GLY A 107 13.29 -6.96 -8.92
N LYS A 108 14.18 -6.82 -7.93
CA LYS A 108 15.24 -7.81 -7.67
C LYS A 108 14.67 -9.15 -7.18
N ILE A 109 13.68 -9.12 -6.29
CA ILE A 109 13.02 -10.33 -5.77
C ILE A 109 12.34 -11.08 -6.91
N TYR A 110 11.54 -10.36 -7.72
CA TYR A 110 10.81 -10.93 -8.84
C TYR A 110 11.74 -11.53 -9.90
N SER A 111 12.86 -10.87 -10.19
CA SER A 111 13.86 -11.36 -11.14
C SER A 111 14.81 -12.43 -10.59
N GLY A 112 14.64 -12.84 -9.32
CA GLY A 112 15.51 -13.82 -8.67
C GLY A 112 16.94 -13.34 -8.42
N LYS A 113 17.16 -12.01 -8.43
CA LYS A 113 18.48 -11.37 -8.24
C LYS A 113 18.68 -10.79 -6.84
N ALA A 114 17.65 -10.80 -6.00
CA ALA A 114 17.75 -10.28 -4.65
C ALA A 114 18.59 -11.21 -3.76
N THR A 115 19.46 -10.60 -2.96
CA THR A 115 20.13 -11.25 -1.84
C THR A 115 19.13 -11.56 -0.71
N ARG A 116 19.52 -12.44 0.22
CA ARG A 116 18.67 -12.73 1.39
C ARG A 116 18.37 -11.48 2.23
N LYS A 117 19.36 -10.59 2.38
CA LYS A 117 19.18 -9.33 3.12
C LYS A 117 18.15 -8.43 2.45
N GLU A 118 18.18 -8.31 1.12
CA GLU A 118 17.22 -7.49 0.35
C GLU A 118 15.80 -8.07 0.39
N ILE A 119 15.67 -9.40 0.38
CA ILE A 119 14.38 -10.08 0.60
C ILE A 119 13.85 -9.74 2.00
N ASP A 120 14.68 -9.92 3.03
CA ASP A 120 14.30 -9.64 4.41
C ASP A 120 13.89 -8.17 4.60
N GLU A 121 14.66 -7.24 4.03
CA GLU A 121 14.39 -5.80 4.08
C GLU A 121 13.03 -5.45 3.48
N TYR A 122 12.74 -5.93 2.27
CA TYR A 122 11.47 -5.68 1.61
C TYR A 122 10.30 -6.28 2.41
N TYR A 123 10.34 -7.57 2.72
CA TYR A 123 9.19 -8.23 3.35
C TYR A 123 8.96 -7.75 4.78
N LYS A 124 10.02 -7.44 5.56
CA LYS A 124 9.84 -6.85 6.90
C LYS A 124 9.20 -5.47 6.82
N ALA A 125 9.60 -4.63 5.85
CA ALA A 125 8.97 -3.34 5.64
C ALA A 125 7.48 -3.47 5.25
N GLN A 126 7.16 -4.42 4.36
CA GLN A 126 5.77 -4.66 3.96
C GLN A 126 4.91 -5.22 5.10
N ILE A 127 5.45 -6.12 5.92
CA ILE A 127 4.80 -6.63 7.13
C ILE A 127 4.51 -5.47 8.10
N LYS A 128 5.55 -4.69 8.44
CA LYS A 128 5.43 -3.53 9.34
C LYS A 128 4.38 -2.55 8.84
N LEU A 129 4.33 -2.26 7.54
CA LEU A 129 3.30 -1.37 6.97
C LEU A 129 1.87 -1.88 7.25
N GLN A 130 1.61 -3.19 7.11
CA GLN A 130 0.27 -3.71 7.38
C GLN A 130 -0.05 -3.74 8.88
N GLU A 131 0.94 -4.04 9.74
CA GLU A 131 0.80 -3.98 11.19
C GLU A 131 0.47 -2.55 11.65
N ASP A 132 1.15 -1.58 11.09
CA ASP A 132 1.00 -0.15 11.36
C ASP A 132 -0.36 0.38 10.92
N GLN A 133 -0.86 -0.07 9.76
CA GLN A 133 -2.22 0.24 9.32
C GLN A 133 -3.28 -0.37 10.26
N LEU A 134 -3.05 -1.59 10.74
CA LEU A 134 -3.94 -2.21 11.74
C LEU A 134 -3.90 -1.48 13.09
N GLU A 135 -2.73 -1.01 13.52
CA GLU A 135 -2.55 -0.22 14.73
C GLU A 135 -3.41 1.05 14.69
N LEU A 136 -3.36 1.81 13.58
CA LEU A 136 -4.17 3.02 13.43
C LEU A 136 -5.68 2.74 13.55
N LEU A 137 -6.15 1.65 12.94
CA LEU A 137 -7.56 1.26 13.02
C LEU A 137 -7.97 0.86 14.44
N ARG A 138 -7.11 0.11 15.16
CA ARG A 138 -7.34 -0.24 16.56
C ARG A 138 -7.33 1.00 17.45
N LEU A 139 -6.38 1.91 17.25
CA LEU A 139 -6.27 3.14 18.00
C LEU A 139 -7.55 3.97 17.87
N MET A 140 -8.08 4.14 16.66
CA MET A 140 -9.35 4.85 16.44
C MET A 140 -10.53 4.17 17.15
N GLU A 141 -10.62 2.85 17.10
CA GLU A 141 -11.70 2.07 17.74
C GLU A 141 -11.64 2.12 19.28
N GLU A 142 -10.43 2.02 19.85
CA GLU A 142 -10.22 1.90 21.29
C GLU A 142 -10.19 3.25 22.01
N ARG A 143 -9.59 4.28 21.38
CA ARG A 143 -9.35 5.59 22.00
C ARG A 143 -10.42 6.62 21.67
N TYR A 144 -11.09 6.46 20.54
CA TYR A 144 -12.08 7.41 20.04
C TYR A 144 -13.44 6.77 19.70
N PRO A 145 -13.97 5.83 20.51
CA PRO A 145 -15.23 5.14 20.21
C PRO A 145 -16.43 6.08 20.09
N GLU A 146 -16.42 7.20 20.83
CA GLU A 146 -17.45 8.22 20.83
C GLU A 146 -17.49 9.05 19.53
N ARG A 147 -16.39 9.05 18.77
CA ARG A 147 -16.29 9.74 17.46
C ARG A 147 -16.73 8.88 16.29
N LEU A 148 -16.95 7.60 16.55
CA LEU A 148 -17.38 6.62 15.55
C LEU A 148 -18.90 6.51 15.57
N ASP A 149 -19.55 6.85 14.46
CA ASP A 149 -20.90 6.38 14.17
C ASP A 149 -20.86 4.94 13.62
N ASP A 150 -22.03 4.35 13.39
CA ASP A 150 -22.13 2.96 12.97
C ASP A 150 -21.53 2.73 11.57
N GLU A 151 -21.55 3.74 10.71
CA GLU A 151 -20.92 3.65 9.40
C GLU A 151 -19.40 3.61 9.54
N LYS A 152 -18.83 4.54 10.30
CA LYS A 152 -17.39 4.58 10.58
C LYS A 152 -16.90 3.31 11.27
N ARG A 153 -17.67 2.76 12.22
CA ARG A 153 -17.38 1.46 12.84
C ARG A 153 -17.31 0.33 11.81
N ARG A 154 -18.28 0.25 10.88
CA ARG A 154 -18.27 -0.76 9.82
C ARG A 154 -17.07 -0.61 8.89
N MET A 155 -16.70 0.63 8.55
CA MET A 155 -15.52 0.87 7.74
C MET A 155 -14.23 0.44 8.47
N ILE A 156 -14.10 0.73 9.78
CA ILE A 156 -12.95 0.28 10.58
C ILE A 156 -12.86 -1.25 10.57
N LEU A 157 -13.99 -1.92 10.78
CA LEU A 157 -14.06 -3.38 10.74
C LEU A 157 -13.59 -3.94 9.38
N ALA A 158 -14.08 -3.36 8.27
CA ALA A 158 -13.67 -3.74 6.92
C ALA A 158 -12.17 -3.47 6.68
N GLY A 159 -11.65 -2.35 7.17
CA GLY A 159 -10.22 -2.04 7.14
C GLY A 159 -9.39 -3.08 7.91
N LYS A 160 -9.82 -3.46 9.12
CA LYS A 160 -9.13 -4.46 9.94
C LYS A 160 -9.11 -5.82 9.26
N GLU A 161 -10.22 -6.21 8.62
CA GLU A 161 -10.29 -7.44 7.83
C GLU A 161 -9.31 -7.39 6.63
N LEU A 162 -9.33 -6.30 5.86
CA LEU A 162 -8.44 -6.15 4.70
C LEU A 162 -6.97 -6.21 5.10
N TYR A 163 -6.55 -5.38 6.05
CA TYR A 163 -5.14 -5.30 6.45
C TYR A 163 -4.70 -6.55 7.20
N GLY A 164 -5.61 -7.22 7.92
CA GLY A 164 -5.36 -8.56 8.48
C GLY A 164 -5.09 -9.59 7.39
N GLN A 165 -5.87 -9.58 6.31
CA GLN A 165 -5.64 -10.48 5.17
C GLN A 165 -4.35 -10.13 4.41
N LYS A 166 -4.06 -8.84 4.21
CA LYS A 166 -2.80 -8.39 3.60
C LYS A 166 -1.59 -8.81 4.43
N LEU A 167 -1.64 -8.62 5.75
CA LEU A 167 -0.59 -9.04 6.68
C LEU A 167 -0.35 -10.56 6.60
N LYS A 168 -1.43 -11.35 6.59
CA LYS A 168 -1.34 -12.80 6.40
C LYS A 168 -0.68 -13.15 5.07
N ASN A 169 -1.14 -12.55 3.97
CA ASN A 169 -0.61 -12.84 2.63
C ASN A 169 0.89 -12.51 2.52
N VAL A 170 1.31 -11.33 2.98
CA VAL A 170 2.73 -10.93 2.90
C VAL A 170 3.62 -11.80 3.81
N THR A 171 3.11 -12.21 4.97
CA THR A 171 3.82 -13.11 5.88
C THR A 171 4.01 -14.49 5.26
N GLU A 172 2.96 -15.05 4.63
CA GLU A 172 3.06 -16.34 3.95
C GLU A 172 3.97 -16.27 2.72
N GLU A 173 3.95 -15.17 1.97
CA GLU A 173 4.88 -14.98 0.87
C GLU A 173 6.32 -14.92 1.36
N TYR A 174 6.59 -14.16 2.41
CA TYR A 174 7.93 -14.09 3.03
C TYR A 174 8.42 -15.47 3.48
N LYS A 175 7.54 -16.29 4.07
CA LYS A 175 7.87 -17.68 4.45
C LYS A 175 8.33 -18.55 3.28
N LYS A 176 7.83 -18.30 2.07
CA LYS A 176 8.30 -19.02 0.86
C LYS A 176 9.72 -18.64 0.47
N HIS A 177 10.19 -17.46 0.85
CA HIS A 177 11.56 -17.04 0.61
C HIS A 177 12.53 -17.45 1.72
N ILE A 178 12.05 -17.61 2.96
CA ILE A 178 12.92 -18.04 4.06
C ILE A 178 13.23 -19.55 4.05
N ASN A 179 12.30 -20.36 3.53
CA ASN A 179 12.38 -21.82 3.48
C ASN A 179 13.05 -22.36 2.19
N LYS A 180 13.63 -21.48 1.37
CA LYS A 180 14.45 -21.81 0.20
C LYS A 180 15.91 -21.78 0.58
#